data_AF-A0A9P6WSX5-F1
#
_entry.id   AF-A0A9P6WSX5-F1
#
_cell.length_a   1.000
_cell.length_b   1.000
_cell.length_c   1.000
_cell.angle_alpha   90.00
_cell.angle_beta   90.00
_cell.angle_gamma   90.00
#
_symmetry.space_group_name_H-M   'P 1'
#
loop_
_entity.id
_entity.type
_entity.pdbx_description
1 polymer ?
#
loop_
_entity_poly.entity_id
_entity_poly.type
_entity_poly.pdbx_seq_one_letter_code
_entity_poly.pdbx_strand_id
1 'polypeptide(L)'
;MEQRADNGWFDRAVFALGKQPQEQRLYDLRFPLHHDATIRRESARNAIDPAWVAAEIRAESTFTPRARSPANAMGLMQVLPATGAGVAKSIGLTGYGGADSLTTACRT
;
A
#
# COMPACT_ATOMS: atom_id res chain seq x y z
N MET A 1 -8.42 -27.48 12.62
CA MET A 1 -7.49 -26.36 12.35
C MET A 1 -6.32 -26.39 13.34
N GLU A 2 -6.56 -26.71 14.62
CA GLU A 2 -5.53 -26.88 15.67
C GLU A 2 -4.36 -27.82 15.31
N GLN A 3 -4.63 -28.99 14.74
CA GLN A 3 -3.61 -30.07 14.60
C GLN A 3 -2.48 -29.81 13.59
N ARG A 4 -2.49 -28.69 12.84
CA ARG A 4 -1.49 -28.43 11.78
C ARG A 4 -0.37 -27.48 12.21
N ALA A 5 -0.55 -26.74 13.30
CA ALA A 5 0.45 -25.81 13.82
C ALA A 5 1.62 -26.54 14.52
N ASP A 6 1.36 -27.73 15.10
CA ASP A 6 2.33 -28.45 15.94
C ASP A 6 3.50 -29.10 15.16
N ASN A 7 3.43 -29.15 13.82
CA ASN A 7 4.43 -29.84 12.98
C ASN A 7 5.40 -28.88 12.26
N GLY A 8 5.41 -27.59 12.60
CA GLY A 8 6.34 -26.61 12.01
C GLY A 8 6.13 -26.33 10.51
N TRP A 9 4.99 -26.73 9.95
CA TRP A 9 4.64 -26.53 8.52
C TRP A 9 3.86 -25.24 8.27
N PHE A 10 4.35 -24.11 8.80
CA PHE A 10 3.70 -22.80 8.61
C PHE A 10 3.55 -22.44 7.12
N ASP A 11 4.53 -22.81 6.31
CA ASP A 11 4.60 -22.49 4.88
C ASP A 11 3.46 -23.12 4.08
N ARG A 12 3.02 -24.34 4.44
CA ARG A 12 1.95 -25.05 3.73
C ARG A 12 0.56 -24.59 4.14
N ALA A 13 0.41 -24.07 5.36
CA ALA A 13 -0.86 -23.49 5.80
C ALA A 13 -1.24 -22.28 4.92
N VAL A 14 -0.26 -21.44 4.56
CA VAL A 14 -0.49 -20.28 3.69
C VAL A 14 -1.01 -20.70 2.30
N PHE A 15 -0.45 -21.74 1.70
CA PHE A 15 -0.92 -22.26 0.39
C PHE A 15 -2.24 -23.04 0.46
N ALA A 16 -2.65 -23.47 1.66
CA ALA A 16 -3.91 -24.18 1.86
C ALA A 16 -5.11 -23.24 2.06
N LEU A 17 -4.86 -21.99 2.46
CA LEU A 17 -5.87 -20.95 2.68
C LEU A 17 -6.33 -20.30 1.36
N GLY A 18 -7.58 -19.83 1.32
CA GLY A 18 -8.15 -19.07 0.21
C GLY A 18 -8.87 -19.91 -0.85
N LYS A 19 -9.02 -21.23 -0.60
CA LYS A 19 -9.77 -22.13 -1.49
C LYS A 19 -11.27 -22.13 -1.20
N GLN A 20 -11.67 -21.80 0.02
CA GLN A 20 -13.08 -21.70 0.40
C GLN A 20 -13.56 -20.24 0.37
N PRO A 21 -14.81 -19.95 -0.06
CA PRO A 21 -15.34 -18.58 -0.10
C PRO A 21 -15.29 -17.86 1.26
N GLN A 22 -15.49 -18.59 2.36
CA GLN A 22 -15.39 -18.04 3.71
C GLN A 22 -13.95 -17.62 4.08
N GLU A 23 -12.95 -18.30 3.55
CA GLU A 23 -11.53 -17.95 3.75
C GLU A 23 -11.15 -16.73 2.92
N GLN A 24 -11.67 -16.62 1.69
CA GLN A 24 -11.47 -15.45 0.82
C GLN A 24 -12.03 -14.17 1.45
N ARG A 25 -13.18 -14.27 2.14
CA ARG A 25 -13.73 -13.14 2.90
C ARG A 25 -12.76 -12.59 3.96
N LEU A 26 -11.93 -13.45 4.56
CA LEU A 26 -10.90 -13.01 5.51
C LEU A 26 -9.79 -12.23 4.82
N TYR A 27 -9.50 -12.51 3.54
CA TYR A 27 -8.56 -11.72 2.75
C TYR A 27 -9.12 -10.34 2.42
N ASP A 28 -10.38 -10.24 2.02
CA ASP A 28 -11.02 -8.93 1.76
C ASP A 28 -11.00 -8.02 2.99
N LEU A 29 -11.20 -8.59 4.18
CA LEU A 29 -11.11 -7.87 5.45
C LEU A 29 -9.67 -7.48 5.83
N ARG A 30 -8.68 -8.29 5.44
CA ARG A 30 -7.26 -8.09 5.79
C ARG A 30 -6.50 -7.22 4.78
N PHE A 31 -7.02 -7.11 3.56
CA PHE A 31 -6.45 -6.41 2.41
C PHE A 31 -7.50 -5.58 1.66
N PRO A 32 -8.19 -4.61 2.32
CA PRO A 32 -9.09 -3.73 1.60
C PRO A 32 -8.29 -2.88 0.60
N LEU A 33 -8.51 -3.10 -0.70
CA LEU A 33 -7.86 -2.36 -1.79
C LEU A 33 -8.50 -0.97 -1.94
N HIS A 34 -8.12 -0.04 -1.07
CA HIS A 34 -8.45 1.37 -1.23
C HIS A 34 -7.62 1.98 -2.36
N HIS A 35 -8.22 2.92 -3.11
CA HIS A 35 -7.57 3.62 -4.23
C HIS A 35 -7.19 2.74 -5.44
N ASP A 36 -7.84 1.59 -5.64
CA ASP A 36 -7.56 0.64 -6.75
C ASP A 36 -7.43 1.33 -8.12
N ALA A 37 -8.37 2.21 -8.49
CA ALA A 37 -8.33 2.93 -9.77
C ALA A 37 -7.08 3.80 -9.93
N THR A 38 -6.65 4.49 -8.87
CA THR A 38 -5.44 5.31 -8.88
C THR A 38 -4.19 4.44 -8.91
N ILE A 39 -4.14 3.38 -8.11
CA ILE A 39 -3.02 2.44 -8.09
C ILE A 39 -2.82 1.84 -9.49
N ARG A 40 -3.87 1.28 -10.10
CA ARG A 40 -3.80 0.70 -11.46
C ARG A 40 -3.33 1.72 -12.49
N ARG A 41 -3.84 2.95 -12.44
CA ARG A 41 -3.47 4.01 -13.37
C ARG A 41 -1.99 4.38 -13.25
N GLU A 42 -1.52 4.64 -12.04
CA GLU A 42 -0.12 5.05 -11.82
C GLU A 42 0.86 3.88 -12.02
N SER A 43 0.48 2.66 -11.62
CA SER A 43 1.22 1.43 -11.91
C SER A 43 1.40 1.21 -13.41
N ALA A 44 0.34 1.37 -14.21
CA ALA A 44 0.42 1.25 -15.67
C ALA A 44 1.32 2.33 -16.28
N ARG A 45 1.24 3.58 -15.80
CA ARG A 45 2.11 4.69 -16.26
C ARG A 45 3.59 4.44 -16.00
N ASN A 46 3.92 3.77 -14.90
CA ASN A 46 5.30 3.52 -14.48
C ASN A 46 5.80 2.09 -14.79
N ALA A 47 4.98 1.27 -15.46
CA ALA A 47 5.26 -0.14 -15.74
C ALA A 47 5.61 -0.98 -14.48
N ILE A 48 4.88 -0.75 -13.39
CA ILE A 48 5.02 -1.44 -12.10
C ILE A 48 3.80 -2.33 -11.87
N ASP A 49 3.98 -3.51 -11.27
CA ASP A 49 2.85 -4.36 -10.88
C ASP A 49 1.95 -3.64 -9.86
N PRO A 50 0.65 -3.47 -10.13
CA PRO A 50 -0.28 -2.83 -9.19
C PRO A 50 -0.41 -3.58 -7.86
N ALA A 51 -0.27 -4.91 -7.85
CA ALA A 51 -0.27 -5.68 -6.62
C ALA A 51 0.95 -5.35 -5.75
N TRP A 52 2.09 -5.07 -6.37
CA TRP A 52 3.30 -4.67 -5.65
C TRP A 52 3.16 -3.26 -5.04
N VAL A 53 2.61 -2.30 -5.80
CA VAL A 53 2.32 -0.95 -5.28
C VAL A 53 1.31 -1.00 -4.12
N ALA A 54 0.27 -1.82 -4.24
CA ALA A 54 -0.70 -2.00 -3.16
C ALA A 54 -0.08 -2.65 -1.91
N ALA A 55 0.82 -3.63 -2.09
CA ALA A 55 1.54 -4.25 -1.00
C ALA A 55 2.45 -3.25 -0.26
N GLU A 56 3.14 -2.39 -1.00
CA GLU A 56 3.99 -1.33 -0.46
C GLU A 56 3.18 -0.33 0.38
N ILE A 57 2.09 0.22 -0.19
CA ILE A 57 1.20 1.15 0.52
C ILE A 57 0.67 0.52 1.82
N ARG A 58 0.36 -0.77 1.77
CA ARG A 58 -0.13 -1.50 2.95
C ARG A 58 0.96 -1.64 4.01
N ALA A 59 2.18 -1.99 3.62
CA ALA A 59 3.31 -2.13 4.53
C ALA A 59 3.63 -0.80 5.23
N GLU A 60 3.52 0.31 4.49
CA GLU A 60 3.89 1.63 4.98
C GLU A 60 2.81 2.33 5.83
N SER A 61 1.55 2.30 5.39
CA SER A 61 0.49 3.10 6.04
C SER A 61 -0.81 2.34 6.31
N THR A 62 -0.91 1.08 5.88
CA THR A 62 -2.17 0.33 5.85
C THR A 62 -3.29 1.13 5.14
N PHE A 63 -2.94 1.81 4.04
CA PHE A 63 -3.83 2.69 3.26
C PHE A 63 -4.36 3.93 4.00
N THR A 64 -3.63 4.47 4.97
CA THR A 64 -4.04 5.67 5.72
C THR A 64 -3.47 6.93 5.06
N PRO A 65 -4.27 7.77 4.36
CA PRO A 65 -3.74 8.89 3.57
C PRO A 65 -3.13 10.02 4.42
N ARG A 66 -3.49 10.09 5.69
CA ARG A 66 -3.00 11.10 6.65
C ARG A 66 -2.01 10.51 7.66
N ALA A 67 -1.44 9.34 7.39
CA ALA A 67 -0.44 8.73 8.25
C ALA A 67 0.81 9.62 8.35
N ARG A 68 1.34 9.75 9.58
CA ARG A 68 2.57 10.49 9.86
C ARG A 68 3.44 9.72 10.86
N SER A 69 4.67 9.41 10.48
CA SER A 69 5.63 8.73 11.37
C SER A 69 6.36 9.71 12.30
N PRO A 70 7.03 9.22 13.36
CA PRO A 70 7.92 10.03 14.21
C PRO A 70 9.06 10.69 13.42
N ALA A 71 9.52 10.05 12.34
CA ALA A 71 10.53 10.59 11.44
C ALA A 71 9.97 11.60 10.42
N ASN A 72 8.69 11.98 10.54
CA ASN A 72 7.98 12.89 9.63
C ASN A 72 7.77 12.32 8.22
N ALA A 73 7.70 10.99 8.08
CA ALA A 73 7.24 10.35 6.85
C ALA A 73 5.71 10.51 6.73
N MET A 74 5.20 10.79 5.53
CA MET A 74 3.82 11.24 5.33
C MET A 74 3.10 10.46 4.24
N GLY A 75 1.79 10.25 4.43
CA GLY A 75 0.89 9.77 3.40
C GLY A 75 0.86 8.26 3.22
N LEU A 76 0.27 7.83 2.10
CA LEU A 76 0.03 6.42 1.76
C LEU A 76 1.31 5.58 1.70
N MET A 77 2.41 6.17 1.21
CA MET A 77 3.69 5.49 1.00
C MET A 77 4.79 5.99 1.96
N GLN A 78 4.41 6.68 3.05
CA GLN A 78 5.36 7.19 4.05
C GLN A 78 6.57 7.91 3.44
N VAL A 79 6.29 8.92 2.61
CA VAL A 79 7.35 9.70 1.94
C VAL A 79 7.78 10.85 2.84
N LEU A 80 9.09 11.05 2.99
CA LEU A 80 9.63 12.24 3.66
C LEU A 80 9.41 13.49 2.80
N PRO A 81 9.04 14.65 3.38
CA PRO A 81 8.86 15.89 2.61
C PRO A 81 10.05 16.29 1.73
N ALA A 82 11.27 16.11 2.24
CA ALA A 82 12.49 16.37 1.49
C ALA A 82 12.64 15.43 0.27
N THR A 83 12.38 14.14 0.47
CA THR A 83 12.39 13.15 -0.62
C THR A 83 11.31 13.44 -1.64
N GLY A 84 10.09 13.77 -1.21
CA GLY A 84 8.99 14.13 -2.09
C GLY A 84 9.31 15.35 -2.96
N ALA A 85 9.94 16.39 -2.37
CA ALA A 85 10.38 17.56 -3.11
C ALA A 85 11.49 17.22 -4.13
N GLY A 86 12.44 16.37 -3.76
CA GLY A 86 13.49 15.89 -4.65
C GLY A 86 12.92 15.11 -5.85
N VAL A 87 12.03 14.16 -5.60
CA VAL A 87 11.38 13.36 -6.65
C VAL A 87 10.52 14.25 -7.54
N ALA A 88 9.69 15.13 -6.98
CA ALA A 88 8.85 16.05 -7.74
C ALA A 88 9.68 16.91 -8.71
N LYS A 89 10.84 17.39 -8.26
CA LYS A 89 11.78 18.13 -9.12
C LYS A 89 12.35 17.24 -10.23
N SER A 90 12.76 16.01 -9.92
CA SER A 90 13.36 15.09 -10.89
C SER A 90 12.39 14.66 -11.99
N ILE A 91 11.11 14.48 -11.66
CA ILE A 91 10.07 14.09 -12.64
C ILE A 91 9.36 15.28 -13.29
N GLY A 92 9.73 16.52 -12.93
CA GLY A 92 9.11 17.73 -13.46
C GLY A 92 7.64 17.90 -13.04
N LEU A 93 7.26 17.45 -11.85
CA LEU A 93 5.88 17.52 -11.36
C LEU A 93 5.48 18.98 -11.08
N THR A 94 4.65 19.54 -11.96
CA THR A 94 4.07 20.86 -11.78
C THR A 94 2.92 20.81 -10.76
N GLY A 95 2.89 21.75 -9.81
CA GLY A 95 1.83 21.81 -8.79
C GLY A 95 2.10 21.04 -7.49
N TYR A 96 3.34 20.59 -7.24
CA TYR A 96 3.73 20.06 -5.93
C TYR A 96 3.75 21.18 -4.88
N GLY A 97 2.80 21.15 -3.95
CA GLY A 97 2.61 22.14 -2.88
C GLY A 97 3.42 21.87 -1.60
N GLY A 98 4.46 21.03 -1.67
CA GLY A 98 5.25 20.65 -0.51
C GLY A 98 4.65 19.48 0.28
N ALA A 99 4.88 19.47 1.60
CA ALA A 99 4.49 18.35 2.46
C ALA A 99 2.99 18.02 2.42
N ASP A 100 2.13 19.03 2.22
CA ASP A 100 0.68 18.84 2.15
C ASP A 100 0.26 18.03 0.92
N SER A 101 1.04 18.04 -0.16
CA SER A 101 0.78 17.21 -1.34
C SER A 101 0.99 15.72 -1.08
N LEU A 102 1.71 15.35 -0.01
CA LEU A 102 1.92 13.94 0.37
C LEU A 102 0.73 13.34 1.11
N THR A 103 -0.12 14.16 1.72
CA THR A 103 -1.30 13.72 2.48
C THR A 103 -2.62 14.06 1.78
N THR A 104 -2.59 14.99 0.82
CA THR A 104 -3.73 15.35 -0.03
C THR A 104 -3.87 14.36 -1.19
N ALA A 105 -4.02 13.06 -0.89
CA ALA A 105 -4.33 12.06 -1.92
C ALA A 105 -5.81 12.13 -2.39
N CYS A 106 -6.63 13.00 -1.80
CA CYS A 106 -8.06 13.07 -2.07
C CYS A 106 -8.57 14.53 -1.98
N ARG A 107 -8.40 15.29 -3.06
CA ARG A 107 -9.35 16.32 -3.47
C ARG A 107 -9.70 16.02 -4.92
N THR A 108 -10.97 15.66 -5.12
CA THR A 108 -11.69 15.23 -6.35
C THR A 108 -11.23 13.92 -6.98
#